data_AF-X0HW28-F1
#
_entry.id   AF-X0HW28-F1
#
_cell.length_a   1.000
_cell.length_b   1.000
_cell.length_c   1.000
_cell.angle_alpha   90.00
_cell.angle_beta   90.00
_cell.angle_gamma   90.00
#
_symmetry.space_group_name_H-M   'P 1'
#
loop_
_entity.id
_entity.type
_entity.pdbx_description
1 polymer ?
#
loop_
_entity_poly.entity_id
_entity_poly.type
_entity_poly.pdbx_seq_one_letter_code
_entity_poly.pdbx_strand_id
1 'polypeptide(L)'
;MSSLTKVVNGKVVTNTNVKPPTGWTVNYEDFGSETEWGEDGEVADLVSAYGISGQVKPLFRTRYSSNEAIFVIEINEQYYIYNGESGWVQRIVTPTDLKEIVEFINEQGWFRLETENLG
;
A
#
# COMPACT_ATOMS: atom_id res chain seq x y z
N MET A 1 -6.52 14.57 -11.74
CA MET A 1 -5.71 13.92 -10.68
C MET A 1 -6.67 13.06 -9.90
N SER A 2 -6.40 11.76 -9.80
CA SER A 2 -7.17 10.88 -8.93
C SER A 2 -6.94 11.26 -7.46
N SER A 3 -7.84 10.87 -6.56
CA SER A 3 -7.64 10.98 -5.11
C SER A 3 -6.41 10.21 -4.61
N LEU A 4 -5.80 9.37 -5.46
CA LEU A 4 -4.65 8.52 -5.17
C LEU A 4 -3.31 9.26 -5.20
N THR A 5 -3.21 10.39 -5.92
CA THR A 5 -1.92 11.04 -6.18
C THR A 5 -1.93 12.54 -5.94
N LYS A 6 -0.73 13.09 -5.71
CA LYS A 6 -0.46 14.54 -5.66
C LYS A 6 0.89 14.85 -6.30
N VAL A 7 1.12 16.11 -6.64
CA VAL A 7 2.40 16.57 -7.19
C VAL A 7 3.24 17.23 -6.10
N VAL A 8 4.47 16.75 -5.90
CA VAL A 8 5.45 17.34 -4.98
C VAL A 8 6.75 17.57 -5.74
N ASN A 9 7.20 18.83 -5.81
CA ASN A 9 8.41 19.22 -6.54
C ASN A 9 8.45 18.70 -8.00
N GLY A 10 7.30 18.75 -8.69
CA GLY A 10 7.18 18.28 -10.08
C GLY A 10 7.10 16.77 -10.27
N LYS A 11 7.09 15.97 -9.19
CA LYS A 11 6.94 14.51 -9.25
C LYS A 11 5.55 14.08 -8.77
N VAL A 12 4.97 13.09 -9.43
CA VAL A 12 3.71 12.45 -9.03
C VAL A 12 4.01 11.46 -7.91
N VAL A 13 3.41 11.66 -6.75
CA VAL A 13 3.56 10.80 -5.57
C VAL A 13 2.20 10.35 -5.07
N THR A 14 2.18 9.28 -4.28
CA THR A 14 0.96 8.85 -3.56
C THR A 14 0.43 9.96 -2.67
N ASN A 15 -0.89 10.03 -2.52
CA ASN A 15 -1.57 11.07 -1.74
C ASN A 15 -1.53 10.76 -0.23
N THR A 16 -0.33 10.74 0.34
CA THR A 16 -0.10 10.59 1.78
C THR A 16 0.77 11.72 2.32
N ASN A 17 0.51 12.13 3.57
CA ASN A 17 1.33 13.10 4.30
C ASN A 17 2.32 12.43 5.27
N VAL A 18 2.32 11.10 5.33
CA VAL A 18 3.25 10.32 6.15
C VAL A 18 4.46 9.93 5.30
N LYS A 19 5.66 10.07 5.86
CA LYS A 19 6.89 9.65 5.20
C LYS A 19 6.91 8.12 5.09
N PRO A 20 7.32 7.54 3.95
CA PRO A 20 7.41 6.08 3.83
C PRO A 20 8.48 5.50 4.77
N PRO A 21 8.41 4.19 5.08
CA PRO A 21 9.49 3.51 5.78
C PRO A 21 10.83 3.59 5.02
N THR A 22 11.92 3.34 5.74
CA THR A 22 13.28 3.31 5.18
C THR A 22 13.38 2.20 4.15
N GLY A 23 13.83 2.53 2.94
CA GLY A 23 13.88 1.56 1.82
C GLY A 23 12.59 1.48 1.00
N TRP A 24 11.57 2.28 1.34
CA TRP A 24 10.30 2.35 0.60
C TRP A 24 10.21 3.66 -0.21
N THR A 25 9.18 3.76 -1.04
CA THR A 25 8.91 4.86 -1.97
C THR A 25 7.44 5.27 -1.94
N VAL A 26 7.20 6.53 -2.30
CA VAL A 26 5.89 7.12 -2.61
C VAL A 26 5.83 7.59 -4.07
N ASN A 27 6.89 7.38 -4.86
CA ASN A 27 6.93 7.79 -6.26
C ASN A 27 5.94 6.93 -7.05
N TYR A 28 4.85 7.53 -7.53
CA TYR A 28 3.72 6.76 -8.07
C TYR A 28 4.06 6.04 -9.39
N GLU A 29 5.05 6.56 -10.13
CA GLU A 29 5.60 5.89 -11.31
C GLU A 29 6.17 4.49 -11.00
N ASP A 30 6.54 4.23 -9.74
CA ASP A 30 7.06 2.93 -9.30
C ASP A 30 5.94 1.93 -8.93
N PHE A 31 4.67 2.32 -8.94
CA PHE A 31 3.56 1.53 -8.40
C PHE A 31 2.79 0.77 -9.48
N GLY A 32 2.85 1.22 -10.74
CA GLY A 32 2.06 0.65 -11.83
C GLY A 32 1.25 1.73 -12.54
N SER A 33 0.06 1.36 -13.01
CA SER A 33 -0.79 2.24 -13.81
C SER A 33 -2.24 2.27 -13.29
N GLU A 34 -3.09 3.03 -13.97
CA GLU A 34 -4.53 3.06 -13.67
C GLU A 34 -5.20 1.68 -13.83
N THR A 35 -4.66 0.80 -14.68
CA THR A 35 -5.16 -0.59 -14.80
C THR A 35 -4.98 -1.39 -13.52
N GLU A 36 -3.99 -1.03 -12.71
CA GLU A 36 -3.67 -1.71 -11.45
C GLU A 36 -4.48 -1.10 -10.29
N TRP A 37 -4.43 0.23 -10.16
CA TRP A 37 -4.87 0.96 -8.98
C TRP A 37 -6.17 1.76 -9.14
N GLY A 38 -6.73 1.80 -10.35
CA GLY A 38 -7.98 2.50 -10.64
C GLY A 38 -9.18 1.89 -9.88
N GLU A 39 -10.33 2.55 -9.97
CA GLU A 39 -11.57 2.10 -9.30
C GLU A 39 -12.00 0.69 -9.76
N ASP A 40 -11.81 0.38 -11.04
CA ASP A 40 -12.04 -0.95 -11.64
C ASP A 40 -10.70 -1.65 -11.97
N GLY A 41 -9.64 -1.36 -11.20
CA GLY A 41 -8.30 -1.90 -11.42
C GLY A 41 -8.11 -3.32 -10.88
N GLU A 42 -7.01 -3.96 -11.29
CA GLU A 42 -6.68 -5.35 -10.89
C GLU A 42 -6.67 -5.56 -9.38
N VAL A 43 -6.15 -4.59 -8.61
CA VAL A 43 -6.13 -4.70 -7.13
C VAL A 43 -7.53 -4.54 -6.53
N ALA A 44 -8.38 -3.71 -7.14
CA ALA A 44 -9.78 -3.56 -6.70
C ALA A 44 -10.57 -4.86 -6.89
N ASP A 45 -10.42 -5.51 -8.05
CA ASP A 45 -11.01 -6.82 -8.33
C ASP A 45 -10.48 -7.88 -7.34
N LEU A 46 -9.18 -7.88 -7.07
CA LEU A 46 -8.55 -8.82 -6.15
C LEU A 46 -9.10 -8.68 -4.72
N VAL A 47 -9.19 -7.47 -4.17
CA VAL A 47 -9.72 -7.28 -2.81
C VAL A 47 -11.22 -7.53 -2.72
N SER A 48 -11.96 -7.34 -3.82
CA SER A 48 -13.39 -7.64 -3.90
C SER A 48 -13.70 -9.11 -3.69
N ALA A 49 -12.80 -10.02 -4.09
CA ALA A 49 -12.92 -11.46 -3.87
C ALA A 49 -12.93 -11.83 -2.38
N TYR A 50 -12.37 -10.97 -1.52
CA TYR A 50 -12.43 -11.09 -0.05
C TYR A 50 -13.65 -10.37 0.57
N GLY A 51 -14.56 -9.85 -0.25
CA GLY A 51 -15.71 -9.05 0.22
C GLY A 51 -15.35 -7.64 0.66
N ILE A 52 -14.15 -7.15 0.31
CA ILE A 52 -13.71 -5.78 0.60
C ILE A 52 -14.08 -4.89 -0.58
N SER A 53 -14.77 -3.79 -0.31
CA SER A 53 -15.13 -2.80 -1.32
C SER A 53 -14.66 -1.41 -0.89
N GLY A 54 -14.44 -0.52 -1.85
CA GLY A 54 -13.94 0.82 -1.62
C GLY A 54 -12.72 1.13 -2.47
N GLN A 55 -12.34 2.40 -2.52
CA GLN A 55 -11.18 2.83 -3.29
C GLN A 55 -9.89 2.28 -2.66
N VAL A 56 -9.12 1.53 -3.44
CA VAL A 56 -7.80 1.06 -3.06
C VAL A 56 -6.80 2.22 -3.19
N LYS A 57 -6.23 2.65 -2.07
CA LYS A 57 -5.21 3.70 -2.06
C LYS A 57 -3.82 3.08 -1.83
N PRO A 58 -2.95 3.01 -2.86
CA PRO A 58 -1.56 2.67 -2.62
C PRO A 58 -0.88 3.80 -1.83
N LEU A 59 -0.27 3.46 -0.69
CA LEU A 59 0.42 4.45 0.15
C LEU A 59 1.93 4.37 -0.03
N PHE A 60 2.48 3.17 0.15
CA PHE A 60 3.92 2.91 0.11
C PHE A 60 4.22 1.64 -0.68
N ARG A 61 5.39 1.60 -1.33
CA ARG A 61 5.93 0.41 -1.97
C ARG A 61 7.41 0.24 -1.58
N THR A 62 7.89 -0.99 -1.44
CA THR A 62 9.32 -1.26 -1.38
C THR A 62 10.02 -0.75 -2.65
N ARG A 63 11.24 -0.20 -2.55
CA ARG A 63 11.98 0.27 -3.74
C ARG A 63 12.41 -0.91 -4.61
N TYR A 64 12.48 -0.73 -5.94
CA TYR A 64 12.92 -1.78 -6.89
C TYR A 64 14.26 -2.49 -6.58
N SER A 65 15.10 -1.95 -5.70
CA SER A 65 16.29 -2.65 -5.19
C SER A 65 15.97 -3.77 -4.18
N SER A 66 14.72 -3.93 -3.75
CA SER A 66 14.27 -5.05 -2.93
C SER A 66 13.91 -6.25 -3.79
N ASN A 67 14.08 -7.45 -3.24
CA ASN A 67 13.73 -8.71 -3.89
C ASN A 67 12.22 -8.98 -3.97
N GLU A 68 11.39 -8.08 -3.42
CA GLU A 68 9.94 -8.26 -3.30
C GLU A 68 9.24 -6.92 -3.58
N ALA A 69 8.10 -6.98 -4.29
CA ALA A 69 7.17 -5.85 -4.45
C ALA A 69 6.09 -5.87 -3.35
N ILE A 70 6.38 -5.29 -2.20
CA ILE A 70 5.44 -5.19 -1.07
C ILE A 70 4.86 -3.77 -1.01
N PHE A 71 3.55 -3.70 -0.79
CA PHE A 71 2.79 -2.47 -0.70
C PHE A 71 2.11 -2.34 0.66
N VAL A 72 2.03 -1.11 1.16
CA VAL A 72 1.03 -0.72 2.17
C VAL A 72 -0.09 -0.03 1.42
N ILE A 73 -1.31 -0.54 1.55
CA ILE A 73 -2.51 0.02 0.93
C ILE A 73 -3.54 0.40 2.00
N GLU A 74 -4.39 1.38 1.69
CA GLU A 74 -5.52 1.79 2.53
C GLU A 74 -6.83 1.56 1.78
N ILE A 75 -7.81 0.97 2.48
CA ILE A 75 -9.18 0.83 2.02
C ILE A 75 -10.09 1.12 3.22
N ASN A 76 -11.02 2.05 3.09
CA ASN A 76 -11.96 2.46 4.16
C ASN A 76 -11.28 2.71 5.51
N GLU A 77 -10.20 3.48 5.52
CA GLU A 77 -9.42 3.83 6.73
C GLU A 77 -8.76 2.63 7.44
N GLN A 78 -8.73 1.45 6.80
CA GLN A 78 -7.98 0.28 7.24
C GLN A 78 -6.75 0.09 6.37
N TYR A 79 -5.67 -0.42 6.97
CA TYR A 79 -4.40 -0.65 6.29
C TYR A 79 -4.16 -2.14 6.04
N TYR A 80 -3.53 -2.43 4.91
CA TYR A 80 -3.24 -3.78 4.47
C TYR A 80 -1.83 -3.88 3.93
N ILE A 81 -1.23 -5.06 4.09
CA ILE A 81 -0.06 -5.47 3.32
C ILE A 81 -0.55 -6.19 2.07
N TYR A 82 -0.04 -5.76 0.92
CA TYR A 82 -0.26 -6.41 -0.36
C TYR A 82 1.08 -6.84 -0.96
N ASN A 83 1.17 -8.09 -1.36
CA ASN A 83 2.30 -8.62 -2.12
C ASN A 83 1.93 -8.62 -3.61
N GLY A 84 2.60 -7.73 -4.37
CA GLY A 84 2.35 -7.55 -5.80
C GLY A 84 2.80 -8.71 -6.69
N GLU A 85 3.57 -9.67 -6.16
CA GLU A 85 4.00 -10.86 -6.91
C GLU A 85 3.07 -12.04 -6.68
N SER A 86 2.65 -12.27 -5.43
CA SER A 86 1.79 -13.41 -5.08
C SER A 86 0.30 -13.09 -5.13
N GLY A 87 -0.09 -11.81 -5.22
CA GLY A 87 -1.48 -11.38 -5.12
C GLY A 87 -2.04 -11.45 -3.69
N TRP A 88 -1.21 -11.74 -2.70
CA TRP A 88 -1.66 -11.93 -1.33
C TRP A 88 -1.92 -10.60 -0.62
N VAL A 89 -3.05 -10.51 0.08
CA VAL A 89 -3.45 -9.35 0.89
C VAL A 89 -3.78 -9.78 2.30
N GLN A 90 -3.27 -9.04 3.28
CA GLN A 90 -3.63 -9.19 4.69
C GLN A 90 -3.96 -7.86 5.32
N ARG A 91 -4.95 -7.85 6.22
CA ARG A 91 -5.25 -6.67 7.02
C ARG A 91 -4.24 -6.54 8.15
N ILE A 92 -3.73 -5.32 8.37
CA ILE A 92 -2.90 -5.00 9.52
C ILE A 92 -3.82 -4.81 10.74
N VAL A 93 -3.59 -5.62 11.77
CA VAL A 93 -4.36 -5.59 13.03
C VAL A 93 -3.71 -4.64 14.03
N THR A 94 -2.38 -4.69 14.13
CA THR A 94 -1.61 -3.81 15.03
C THR A 94 -0.26 -3.45 14.40
N PRO A 95 0.14 -2.16 14.39
CA PRO A 95 -0.64 -0.98 14.79
C PRO A 95 -1.66 -0.55 13.73
N THR A 96 -2.65 0.28 14.13
CA THR A 96 -3.72 0.77 13.24
C THR A 96 -3.56 2.22 12.79
N ASP A 97 -2.59 2.96 13.32
CA ASP A 97 -2.21 4.29 12.82
C ASP A 97 -1.08 4.19 11.79
N LEU A 98 -1.15 4.95 10.70
CA LEU A 98 -0.18 4.87 9.61
C LEU A 98 1.24 5.25 10.04
N LYS A 99 1.42 6.20 10.97
CA LYS A 99 2.75 6.57 11.45
C LYS A 99 3.32 5.46 12.33
N GLU A 100 2.50 4.88 13.20
CA GLU A 100 2.90 3.74 14.01
C GLU A 100 3.27 2.53 13.13
N ILE A 101 2.54 2.29 12.03
CA ILE A 101 2.88 1.25 11.04
C ILE A 101 4.26 1.54 10.43
N VAL A 102 4.52 2.79 10.04
CA VAL A 102 5.83 3.19 9.48
C VAL A 102 6.96 3.00 10.48
N GLU A 103 6.76 3.43 11.73
CA GLU A 103 7.72 3.25 12.82
C GLU A 103 8.00 1.76 13.06
N PHE A 104 6.96 0.95 13.13
CA PHE A 104 7.07 -0.50 13.29
C PHE A 104 7.86 -1.14 12.13
N ILE A 105 7.56 -0.80 10.87
CA ILE A 105 8.29 -1.33 9.72
C ILE A 105 9.76 -0.93 9.77
N ASN A 106 10.08 0.30 10.20
CA ASN A 106 11.47 0.75 10.34
C ASN A 106 12.25 -0.03 11.40
N GLU A 107 11.60 -0.36 12.52
CA GLU A 107 12.26 -1.02 13.66
C GLU A 107 12.32 -2.55 13.52
N GLN A 108 11.24 -3.14 13.00
CA GLN A 108 11.00 -4.59 13.05
C GLN A 108 10.87 -5.23 11.67
N GLY A 109 10.60 -4.44 10.63
CA GLY A 109 10.27 -4.93 9.30
C GLY A 109 8.78 -5.27 9.14
N TRP A 110 8.28 -5.12 7.91
CA TRP A 110 6.87 -5.33 7.56
C TRP A 110 6.40 -6.76 7.85
N PHE A 111 7.28 -7.75 7.69
CA PHE A 111 6.98 -9.17 7.89
C PHE A 111 6.69 -9.54 9.34
N ARG A 112 6.89 -8.60 10.29
CA ARG A 112 6.55 -8.77 11.71
C ARG A 112 5.25 -8.08 12.11
N LEU A 113 4.59 -7.35 11.20
CA LEU A 113 3.31 -6.72 11.50
C LEU A 113 2.30 -7.80 11.92
N GLU A 114 1.53 -7.50 12.96
CA GLU A 114 0.40 -8.35 13.30
C GLU A 114 -0.67 -8.18 12.23
N THR A 115 -0.99 -9.28 11.56
CA THR A 115 -1.87 -9.30 10.40
C THR A 115 -2.87 -10.45 10.50
N GLU A 116 -3.98 -10.30 9.81
CA GLU A 116 -4.95 -11.37 9.63
C GLU A 116 -5.19 -11.69 8.15
N ASN A 117 -5.47 -12.96 7.88
CA ASN A 117 -5.89 -13.40 6.57
C ASN A 117 -7.34 -12.98 6.31
N LEU A 118 -7.62 -12.65 5.05
CA LEU A 118 -8.94 -12.18 4.61
C LEU A 118 -9.85 -13.31 4.09
N GLY A 119 -9.36 -14.56 4.10
CA GLY A 119 -10.07 -15.77 3.67
C GLY A 119 -9.18 -17.00 3.78
#